data_AF-A0A9W7E0L6-F1
#
_entry.id   AF-A0A9W7E0L6-F1
#
_cell.length_a   1.000
_cell.length_b   1.000
_cell.length_c   1.000
_cell.angle_alpha   90.00
_cell.angle_beta   90.00
_cell.angle_gamma   90.00
#
_symmetry.space_group_name_H-M   'P 1'
#
loop_
_entity.id
_entity.type
_entity.pdbx_description
1 polymer ?
#
loop_
_entity_poly.entity_id
_entity_poly.type
_entity_poly.pdbx_seq_one_letter_code
_entity_poly.pdbx_strand_id
1 'polypeptide(L)'
;MKFFLAFFIVAAVSGFSSHVVNRRTFGFGVVGGIVATTISTPAYAASDYVPRVEDIKGIAQLGVSLDKLSTQLADPSQWGAASNSLAQFARDPKFYPNYARNFIGKTVKANAEDDPRVGKIKLATSTIISIKDVIDSGTGSKSEVEDVVARCKKAQNLIGDFLGDSGVADDRVVTFVKAHHS
;
A
#
# COMPACT_ATOMS: atom_id res chain seq x y z
N MET A 1 -36.93 -58.51 -3.08
CA MET A 1 -38.26 -57.96 -3.47
C MET A 1 -38.01 -56.53 -3.91
N LYS A 2 -38.09 -56.23 -5.21
CA LYS A 2 -39.27 -55.69 -5.93
C LYS A 2 -39.87 -54.44 -5.24
N PHE A 3 -40.14 -53.29 -5.85
CA PHE A 3 -40.21 -52.81 -7.24
C PHE A 3 -40.50 -51.28 -7.16
N PHE A 4 -40.13 -50.53 -8.22
CA PHE A 4 -40.78 -49.33 -8.82
C PHE A 4 -40.79 -47.96 -8.09
N LEU A 5 -40.47 -46.78 -8.66
CA LEU A 5 -40.59 -46.12 -9.99
C LEU A 5 -41.68 -45.01 -9.96
N ALA A 6 -41.30 -43.78 -10.35
CA ALA A 6 -42.08 -42.66 -10.97
C ALA A 6 -41.70 -41.30 -10.32
N PHE A 7 -40.95 -40.39 -10.94
CA PHE A 7 -41.29 -39.45 -12.04
C PHE A 7 -42.62 -38.69 -11.86
N PHE A 8 -42.56 -37.37 -11.56
CA PHE A 8 -42.91 -36.31 -12.52
C PHE A 8 -42.59 -34.88 -12.01
N ILE A 9 -42.31 -34.03 -12.99
CA ILE A 9 -41.91 -32.61 -13.02
C ILE A 9 -43.11 -31.67 -12.72
N VAL A 10 -42.88 -30.47 -12.15
CA VAL A 10 -43.40 -29.15 -12.62
C VAL A 10 -42.72 -28.00 -11.85
N ALA A 11 -42.36 -26.96 -12.60
CA ALA A 11 -41.67 -25.73 -12.22
C ALA A 11 -42.62 -24.56 -11.90
N ALA A 12 -42.16 -23.61 -11.07
CA ALA A 12 -42.33 -22.13 -11.17
C ALA A 12 -41.87 -21.47 -9.84
N VAL A 13 -40.78 -20.68 -9.79
CA VAL A 13 -40.72 -19.18 -9.89
C VAL A 13 -41.52 -18.52 -8.74
N SER A 14 -41.02 -17.68 -7.84
CA SER A 14 -39.92 -16.70 -7.81
C SER A 14 -39.75 -16.16 -6.39
N GLY A 15 -38.57 -15.62 -6.05
CA GLY A 15 -38.47 -14.53 -5.08
C GLY A 15 -37.43 -14.66 -3.97
N PHE A 16 -36.14 -14.84 -4.30
CA PHE A 16 -35.06 -14.49 -3.38
C PHE A 16 -34.18 -13.43 -4.03
N SER A 17 -34.41 -12.17 -3.65
CA SER A 17 -33.52 -11.06 -3.98
C SER A 17 -32.26 -11.22 -3.14
N SER A 18 -31.17 -11.65 -3.76
CA SER A 18 -29.86 -11.78 -3.14
C SER A 18 -28.92 -10.72 -3.68
N HIS A 19 -28.33 -9.99 -2.73
CA HIS A 19 -27.22 -9.08 -2.83
C HIS A 19 -26.33 -9.23 -4.08
N VAL A 20 -26.36 -8.21 -4.95
CA VAL A 20 -25.27 -7.96 -5.90
C VAL A 20 -24.11 -7.31 -5.13
N VAL A 21 -23.27 -8.14 -4.52
CA VAL A 21 -21.91 -7.76 -4.14
C VAL A 21 -21.06 -7.96 -5.40
N ASN A 22 -20.69 -6.84 -6.00
CA ASN A 22 -19.88 -6.75 -7.20
C ASN A 22 -18.46 -7.27 -6.91
N ARG A 23 -18.23 -8.57 -7.08
CA ARG A 23 -16.89 -9.17 -7.09
C ARG A 23 -16.26 -8.88 -8.44
N ARG A 24 -15.40 -7.85 -8.50
CA ARG A 24 -14.45 -7.71 -9.61
C ARG A 24 -13.42 -8.84 -9.50
N THR A 25 -13.67 -9.87 -10.28
CA THR A 25 -12.73 -10.93 -10.66
C THR A 25 -11.52 -10.26 -11.33
N PHE A 26 -10.39 -10.17 -10.61
CA PHE A 26 -9.10 -9.85 -11.21
C PHE A 26 -8.62 -11.07 -11.97
N GLY A 27 -9.08 -11.21 -13.22
CA GLY A 27 -8.50 -12.14 -14.18
C GLY A 27 -7.22 -11.54 -14.76
N PHE A 28 -6.08 -12.15 -14.44
CA PHE A 28 -4.83 -11.96 -15.18
C PHE A 28 -5.02 -12.53 -16.60
N GLY A 29 -5.29 -11.64 -17.55
CA GLY A 29 -5.32 -11.93 -18.98
C GLY A 29 -4.28 -11.08 -19.69
N VAL A 30 -3.18 -11.70 -20.10
CA VAL A 30 -2.15 -11.09 -20.94
C VAL A 30 -2.72 -10.98 -22.35
N VAL A 31 -3.16 -9.79 -22.77
CA VAL A 31 -3.41 -9.47 -24.19
C VAL A 31 -2.86 -8.07 -24.46
N GLY A 32 -1.92 -8.02 -25.39
CA GLY A 32 -1.27 -6.81 -25.86
C GLY A 32 -2.28 -5.82 -26.45
N GLY A 33 -2.35 -4.66 -25.82
CA GLY A 33 -2.99 -3.46 -26.33
C GLY A 33 -2.27 -2.28 -25.70
N ILE A 34 -1.59 -1.49 -26.52
CA ILE A 34 -0.96 -0.25 -26.08
C ILE A 34 -2.10 0.72 -25.79
N VAL A 35 -2.64 0.68 -24.57
CA VAL A 35 -3.46 1.77 -24.07
C VAL A 35 -2.49 2.89 -23.78
N ALA A 36 -2.41 3.84 -24.71
CA ALA A 36 -1.86 5.15 -24.44
C ALA A 36 -2.80 5.83 -23.43
N THR A 37 -2.63 5.50 -22.15
CA THR A 37 -3.10 6.34 -21.07
C THR A 37 -2.32 7.64 -21.23
N THR A 38 -2.99 8.67 -21.72
CA THR A 38 -2.53 10.04 -21.51
C THR A 38 -2.40 10.19 -20.01
N ILE A 39 -1.18 10.07 -19.50
CA ILE A 39 -0.84 10.40 -18.13
C ILE A 39 -1.23 11.87 -18.02
N SER A 40 -2.37 12.16 -17.40
CA SER A 40 -2.69 13.54 -17.05
C SER A 40 -1.64 13.91 -16.01
N THR A 41 -0.55 14.54 -16.46
CA THR A 41 0.39 15.18 -15.56
C THR A 41 -0.45 16.14 -14.72
N PRO A 42 -0.57 15.93 -13.39
CA PRO A 42 -1.34 16.84 -12.56
C PRO A 42 -0.79 18.23 -12.83
N ALA A 43 -1.67 19.17 -13.17
CA ALA A 43 -1.28 20.56 -13.36
C ALA A 43 -0.72 21.05 -12.02
N TYR A 44 0.61 21.09 -11.92
CA TYR A 44 1.33 21.70 -10.81
C TYR A 44 0.79 23.11 -10.67
N ALA A 45 0.24 23.40 -9.50
CA ALA A 45 -0.46 24.65 -9.32
C ALA A 45 -0.15 25.27 -7.97
N ALA A 46 1.11 25.68 -7.84
CA ALA A 46 1.46 27.04 -7.48
C ALA A 46 2.77 27.33 -8.19
N SER A 47 2.84 28.35 -9.03
CA SER A 47 4.10 28.77 -9.68
C SER A 47 5.20 29.13 -8.67
N ASP A 48 4.84 29.27 -7.38
CA ASP A 48 5.71 29.83 -6.34
C ASP A 48 5.90 28.88 -5.14
N TYR A 49 5.22 27.72 -5.07
CA TYR A 49 5.41 26.81 -3.94
C TYR A 49 6.65 25.95 -4.15
N VAL A 50 7.66 26.18 -3.32
CA VAL A 50 8.88 25.36 -3.24
C VAL A 50 8.68 24.32 -2.14
N PRO A 51 8.65 23.01 -2.47
CA PRO A 51 8.57 21.94 -1.49
C PRO A 51 9.67 22.04 -0.43
N ARG A 52 9.29 21.92 0.85
CA ARG A 52 10.24 21.98 1.97
C ARG A 52 10.27 20.65 2.72
N VAL A 53 11.39 20.38 3.38
CA VAL A 53 11.53 19.15 4.17
C VAL A 53 10.52 19.07 5.30
N GLU A 54 10.12 20.20 5.87
CA GLU A 54 9.11 20.27 6.94
C GLU A 54 7.76 19.72 6.50
N ASP A 55 7.43 19.82 5.22
CA ASP A 55 6.14 19.39 4.68
C ASP A 55 6.09 17.87 4.41
N ILE A 56 7.24 17.23 4.25
CA ILE A 56 7.37 15.78 4.03
C ILE A 56 8.03 15.05 5.20
N LYS A 57 8.41 15.77 6.26
CA LYS A 57 9.21 15.25 7.38
C LYS A 57 8.61 13.99 7.99
N GLY A 58 7.28 13.94 8.15
CA GLY A 58 6.61 12.76 8.68
C GLY A 58 6.81 11.51 7.82
N ILE A 59 6.82 11.66 6.49
CA ILE A 59 7.04 10.56 5.53
C ILE A 59 8.53 10.23 5.43
N ALA A 60 9.42 11.21 5.48
CA ALA A 60 10.87 10.97 5.53
C ALA A 60 11.27 10.20 6.80
N GLN A 61 10.72 10.57 7.96
CA GLN A 61 10.93 9.85 9.22
C GLN A 61 10.36 8.43 9.18
N LEU A 62 9.23 8.23 8.51
CA LEU A 62 8.70 6.89 8.23
C LEU A 62 9.72 6.06 7.45
N GLY A 63 10.32 6.59 6.38
CA GLY A 63 11.38 5.91 5.63
C GLY A 63 12.51 5.41 6.53
N VAL A 64 13.10 6.30 7.33
CA VAL A 64 14.19 5.94 8.27
C VAL A 64 13.76 4.87 9.28
N SER A 65 12.51 4.93 9.77
CA SER A 65 11.99 3.92 10.69
C SER A 65 11.83 2.55 10.03
N LEU A 66 11.61 2.49 8.71
CA LEU A 66 11.53 1.23 7.97
C LEU A 66 12.90 0.59 7.75
N ASP A 67 13.98 1.36 7.64
CA ASP A 67 15.33 0.79 7.56
C ASP A 67 15.68 0.03 8.84
N LYS A 68 15.31 0.61 9.98
CA LYS A 68 15.42 -0.04 11.28
C LYS A 68 14.51 -1.27 11.36
N LEU A 69 13.26 -1.14 10.92
CA LEU A 69 12.31 -2.25 10.92
C LEU A 69 12.81 -3.41 10.05
N SER A 70 13.32 -3.16 8.85
CA SER A 70 13.86 -4.19 7.96
C SER A 70 15.00 -4.97 8.63
N THR A 71 15.83 -4.30 9.42
CA THR A 71 16.90 -4.95 10.20
C THR A 71 16.33 -5.86 11.28
N GLN A 72 15.27 -5.43 11.96
CA GLN A 72 14.58 -6.22 12.99
C GLN A 72 13.79 -7.40 12.41
N LEU A 73 13.19 -7.23 11.24
CA LEU A 73 12.41 -8.28 10.57
C LEU A 73 13.28 -9.43 10.08
N ALA A 74 14.55 -9.16 9.77
CA ALA A 74 15.51 -10.17 9.34
C ALA A 74 15.93 -11.15 10.47
N ASP A 75 15.65 -10.80 11.73
CA ASP A 75 15.97 -11.62 12.90
C ASP A 75 14.67 -11.97 13.67
N PRO A 76 14.21 -13.23 13.63
CA PRO A 76 13.06 -13.69 14.40
C PRO A 76 13.10 -13.38 15.89
N SER A 77 14.29 -13.32 16.50
CA SER A 77 14.43 -12.98 17.93
C SER A 77 14.01 -11.53 18.23
N GLN A 78 14.00 -10.67 17.22
CA GLN A 78 13.63 -9.26 17.31
C GLN A 78 12.16 -9.00 16.93
N TRP A 79 11.40 -10.03 16.55
CA TRP A 79 10.01 -9.85 16.09
C TRP A 79 9.09 -9.26 17.16
N GLY A 80 9.34 -9.52 18.45
CA GLY A 80 8.62 -8.85 19.54
C GLY A 80 8.84 -7.33 19.55
N ALA A 81 10.08 -6.88 19.30
CA ALA A 81 10.38 -5.45 19.17
C ALA A 81 9.79 -4.86 17.89
N ALA A 82 9.88 -5.59 16.77
CA ALA A 82 9.29 -5.19 15.48
C ALA A 82 7.77 -5.04 15.58
N SER A 83 7.08 -5.95 16.28
CA SER A 83 5.63 -5.91 16.48
C SER A 83 5.19 -4.68 17.28
N ASN A 84 5.94 -4.30 18.31
CA ASN A 84 5.68 -3.08 19.06
C ASN A 84 5.84 -1.81 18.20
N SER A 85 6.85 -1.76 17.34
CA SER A 85 7.00 -0.68 16.36
C SER A 85 5.85 -0.66 15.35
N LEU A 86 5.42 -1.83 14.86
CA LEU A 86 4.30 -1.99 13.94
C LEU A 86 2.94 -1.63 14.55
N ALA A 87 2.74 -1.85 15.85
CA ALA A 87 1.54 -1.43 16.55
C ALA A 87 1.36 0.09 16.53
N GLN A 88 2.44 0.87 16.53
CA GLN A 88 2.36 2.33 16.40
C GLN A 88 1.87 2.75 15.01
N PHE A 89 2.31 2.06 13.96
CA PHE A 89 1.84 2.30 12.59
C PHE A 89 0.36 1.91 12.41
N ALA A 90 -0.05 0.79 13.01
CA ALA A 90 -1.42 0.30 12.93
C ALA A 90 -2.43 1.13 13.72
N ARG A 91 -1.99 1.99 14.66
CA ARG A 91 -2.87 2.81 15.51
C ARG A 91 -3.72 3.79 14.72
N ASP A 92 -3.14 4.42 13.70
CA ASP A 92 -3.87 5.29 12.77
C ASP A 92 -3.39 5.03 11.33
N PRO A 93 -4.04 4.08 10.63
CA PRO A 93 -3.70 3.74 9.24
C PRO A 93 -3.86 4.90 8.26
N LYS A 94 -4.61 5.95 8.63
CA LYS A 94 -4.86 7.11 7.76
C LYS A 94 -3.87 8.24 8.03
N PHE A 95 -3.06 8.18 9.08
CA PHE A 95 -2.13 9.24 9.44
C PHE A 95 -1.19 9.63 8.29
N TYR A 96 -0.40 8.68 7.78
CA TYR A 96 0.55 8.93 6.69
C TYR A 96 -0.12 9.24 5.34
N PRO A 97 -1.20 8.53 4.92
CA PRO A 97 -1.96 8.92 3.74
C PRO A 97 -2.52 10.34 3.80
N ASN A 98 -3.07 10.76 4.94
CA ASN A 98 -3.59 12.11 5.13
C ASN A 98 -2.45 13.15 5.10
N TYR A 99 -1.31 12.83 5.71
CA TYR A 99 -0.13 13.66 5.68
C TYR A 99 0.39 13.85 4.24
N ALA A 100 0.48 12.77 3.47
CA ALA A 100 0.83 12.79 2.04
C ALA A 100 -0.16 13.64 1.24
N ARG A 101 -1.47 13.42 1.42
CA ARG A 101 -2.53 14.21 0.78
C ARG A 101 -2.41 15.70 1.09
N ASN A 102 -2.07 16.07 2.33
CA ASN A 102 -1.88 17.46 2.73
C ASN A 102 -0.69 18.10 2.00
N PHE A 103 0.43 17.38 1.88
CA PHE A 103 1.58 17.83 1.09
C PHE A 103 1.21 17.98 -0.39
N ILE A 104 0.58 16.96 -0.97
CA ILE A 104 0.16 16.98 -2.37
C ILE A 104 -0.82 18.12 -2.65
N GLY A 105 -1.77 18.39 -1.74
CA GLY A 105 -2.69 19.52 -1.84
C GLY A 105 -2.03 20.90 -1.85
N LYS A 106 -0.78 21.02 -1.38
CA LYS A 106 0.02 22.25 -1.53
C LYS A 106 0.65 22.37 -2.93
N THR A 107 0.87 21.25 -3.61
CA THR A 107 1.50 21.17 -4.94
C THR A 107 0.48 21.05 -6.08
N VAL A 108 -0.70 20.49 -5.82
CA VAL A 108 -1.77 20.21 -6.78
C VAL A 108 -3.09 20.84 -6.31
N LYS A 109 -3.70 21.70 -7.15
CA LYS A 109 -4.90 22.50 -6.79
C LYS A 109 -6.20 21.69 -6.66
N ALA A 110 -6.33 20.54 -7.32
CA ALA A 110 -7.54 19.73 -7.32
C ALA A 110 -7.18 18.24 -7.35
N ASN A 111 -8.05 17.39 -6.79
CA ASN A 111 -7.91 15.92 -6.82
C ASN A 111 -6.63 15.38 -6.16
N ALA A 112 -6.12 16.05 -5.11
CA ALA A 112 -4.95 15.58 -4.36
C ALA A 112 -5.16 14.18 -3.75
N GLU A 113 -6.40 13.78 -3.50
CA GLU A 113 -6.73 12.44 -3.00
C GLU A 113 -6.54 11.33 -4.05
N ASP A 114 -6.76 11.66 -5.33
CA ASP A 114 -6.60 10.78 -6.49
C ASP A 114 -5.19 10.84 -7.09
N ASP A 115 -4.30 11.68 -6.53
CA ASP A 115 -2.91 11.77 -6.97
C ASP A 115 -2.23 10.41 -6.75
N PRO A 116 -1.59 9.83 -7.78
CA PRO A 116 -0.91 8.54 -7.67
C PRO A 116 0.10 8.46 -6.52
N ARG A 117 0.74 9.58 -6.14
CA ARG A 117 1.71 9.66 -5.04
C ARG A 117 1.04 9.41 -3.69
N VAL A 118 -0.19 9.89 -3.48
CA VAL A 118 -0.97 9.53 -2.28
C VAL A 118 -1.31 8.05 -2.29
N GLY A 119 -1.64 7.50 -3.47
CA GLY A 119 -1.85 6.06 -3.67
C GLY A 119 -0.65 5.21 -3.26
N LYS A 120 0.58 5.63 -3.58
CA LYS A 120 1.83 4.97 -3.17
C LYS A 120 1.94 4.88 -1.65
N ILE A 121 1.66 5.98 -0.93
CA ILE A 121 1.70 6.01 0.54
C ILE A 121 0.59 5.15 1.16
N LYS A 122 -0.63 5.19 0.62
CA LYS A 122 -1.73 4.28 1.05
C LYS A 122 -1.31 2.82 0.95
N LEU A 123 -0.70 2.42 -0.18
CA LEU A 123 -0.23 1.06 -0.40
C LEU A 123 0.95 0.70 0.52
N ALA A 124 1.89 1.62 0.74
CA ALA A 124 3.01 1.42 1.66
C ALA A 124 2.50 1.18 3.09
N THR A 125 1.61 2.03 3.60
CA THR A 125 1.02 1.87 4.94
C THR A 125 0.27 0.56 5.09
N SER A 126 -0.56 0.18 4.11
CA SER A 126 -1.25 -1.12 4.15
C SER A 126 -0.28 -2.30 4.12
N THR A 127 0.82 -2.20 3.35
CA THR A 127 1.85 -3.24 3.28
C THR A 127 2.56 -3.38 4.63
N ILE A 128 2.93 -2.27 5.27
CA ILE A 128 3.57 -2.25 6.59
C ILE A 128 2.65 -2.89 7.64
N ILE A 129 1.37 -2.52 7.66
CA ILE A 129 0.40 -3.11 8.59
C ILE A 129 0.29 -4.63 8.38
N SER A 130 0.27 -5.10 7.13
CA SER A 130 0.21 -6.54 6.84
C SER A 130 1.41 -7.35 7.33
N ILE A 131 2.55 -6.71 7.57
CA ILE A 131 3.73 -7.38 8.16
C ILE A 131 3.41 -7.78 9.60
N LYS A 132 2.64 -6.94 10.32
CA LYS A 132 2.27 -7.21 11.71
C LYS A 132 1.55 -8.54 11.86
N ASP A 133 0.60 -8.81 10.96
CA ASP A 133 -0.18 -10.04 10.99
C ASP A 133 0.72 -11.29 10.84
N VAL A 134 1.74 -11.21 9.99
CA VAL A 134 2.70 -12.30 9.76
C VAL A 134 3.59 -12.51 10.98
N ILE A 135 4.12 -11.45 11.59
CA ILE A 135 5.02 -11.61 12.75
C ILE A 135 4.30 -11.99 14.04
N ASP A 136 3.04 -11.58 14.22
CA ASP A 136 2.27 -11.88 15.42
C ASP A 136 1.79 -13.34 15.45
N SER A 137 1.55 -13.93 14.28
CA SER A 137 1.07 -15.31 14.13
C SER A 137 2.16 -16.29 13.70
N GLY A 138 3.28 -15.78 13.19
CA GLY A 138 4.32 -16.58 12.57
C GLY A 138 5.31 -17.18 13.56
N THR A 139 6.10 -18.11 13.05
CA THR A 139 7.10 -18.86 13.83
C THR A 139 8.52 -18.34 13.67
N GLY A 140 8.74 -17.41 12.74
CA GLY A 140 10.08 -16.98 12.36
C GLY A 140 10.75 -17.93 11.37
N SER A 141 9.98 -18.75 10.66
CA SER A 141 10.50 -19.62 9.61
C SER A 141 11.18 -18.80 8.51
N LYS A 142 12.15 -19.40 7.82
CA LYS A 142 12.90 -18.71 6.76
C LYS A 142 11.98 -18.08 5.71
N SER A 143 10.93 -18.76 5.30
CA SER A 143 9.95 -18.24 4.34
C SER A 143 9.16 -17.05 4.88
N GLU A 144 8.80 -17.05 6.16
CA GLU A 144 8.11 -15.90 6.77
C GLU A 144 9.05 -14.70 6.88
N VAL A 145 10.32 -14.91 7.27
CA VAL A 145 11.35 -13.87 7.30
C VAL A 145 11.54 -13.25 5.91
N GLU A 146 11.67 -14.08 4.88
CA GLU A 146 11.80 -13.62 3.49
C GLU A 146 10.57 -12.80 3.04
N ASP A 147 9.34 -13.26 3.36
CA ASP A 147 8.10 -12.55 3.04
C ASP A 147 8.03 -11.18 3.75
N VAL A 148 8.25 -11.11 5.06
CA VAL A 148 8.16 -9.85 5.80
C VAL A 148 9.22 -8.83 5.38
N VAL A 149 10.44 -9.29 5.08
CA VAL A 149 11.50 -8.43 4.54
C VAL A 149 11.15 -7.95 3.13
N ALA A 150 10.59 -8.81 2.28
CA ALA A 150 10.15 -8.42 0.94
C ALA A 150 9.02 -7.37 0.98
N ARG A 151 8.05 -7.54 1.89
CA ARG A 151 6.98 -6.56 2.13
C ARG A 151 7.54 -5.23 2.65
N CYS A 152 8.50 -5.28 3.58
CA CYS A 152 9.15 -4.09 4.11
C CYS A 152 9.88 -3.32 2.99
N LYS A 153 10.66 -4.02 2.16
CA LYS A 153 11.31 -3.44 0.97
C LYS A 153 10.34 -2.83 -0.02
N LYS A 154 9.23 -3.52 -0.31
CA LYS A 154 8.18 -2.96 -1.17
C LYS A 154 7.62 -1.65 -0.61
N ALA A 155 7.40 -1.58 0.71
CA ALA A 155 6.94 -0.34 1.35
C ALA A 155 8.01 0.76 1.30
N GLN A 156 9.28 0.44 1.53
CA GLN A 156 10.40 1.37 1.39
C GLN A 156 10.47 1.95 -0.03
N ASN A 157 10.31 1.11 -1.06
CA ASN A 157 10.34 1.56 -2.45
C ASN A 157 9.18 2.51 -2.75
N LEU A 158 7.95 2.19 -2.35
CA LEU A 158 6.79 3.06 -2.53
C LEU A 158 6.96 4.43 -1.86
N ILE A 159 7.63 4.48 -0.70
CA ILE A 159 7.97 5.72 0.00
C ILE A 159 9.11 6.44 -0.72
N GLY A 160 10.12 5.71 -1.20
CA GLY A 160 11.21 6.24 -2.01
C GLY A 160 10.70 6.93 -3.26
N ASP A 161 9.76 6.30 -3.98
CA ASP A 161 9.07 6.85 -5.13
C ASP A 161 8.29 8.13 -4.80
N PHE A 162 7.55 8.15 -3.69
CA PHE A 162 6.86 9.36 -3.24
C PHE A 162 7.84 10.51 -2.97
N LEU A 163 8.95 10.20 -2.30
CA LEU A 163 9.96 11.19 -1.92
C LEU A 163 10.77 11.68 -3.14
N GLY A 164 11.07 10.80 -4.10
CA GLY A 164 11.69 11.16 -5.37
C GLY A 164 10.82 12.11 -6.19
N ASP A 165 9.51 11.88 -6.20
CA ASP A 165 8.53 12.72 -6.89
C ASP A 165 8.15 14.00 -6.11
N SER A 166 8.69 14.20 -4.90
CA SER A 166 8.32 15.32 -4.02
C SER A 166 9.00 16.64 -4.38
N GLY A 167 10.14 16.59 -5.08
CA GLY A 167 10.95 17.77 -5.40
C GLY A 167 11.70 18.38 -4.20
N VAL A 168 11.75 17.70 -3.05
CA VAL A 168 12.49 18.18 -1.87
C VAL A 168 13.96 17.79 -1.94
N ALA A 169 14.85 18.77 -1.84
CA ALA A 169 16.30 18.60 -1.89
C ALA A 169 16.96 18.60 -0.48
N ASP A 170 16.50 17.73 0.43
CA ASP A 170 17.14 17.48 1.74
C ASP A 170 18.04 16.24 1.66
N ASP A 171 19.25 16.31 2.23
CA ASP A 171 20.24 15.23 2.13
C ASP A 171 19.73 13.87 2.64
N ARG A 172 18.89 13.86 3.68
CA ARG A 172 18.35 12.61 4.23
C ARG A 172 17.32 12.02 3.29
N VAL A 173 16.50 12.88 2.67
CA VAL A 173 15.52 12.48 1.67
C VAL A 173 16.23 11.93 0.45
N VAL A 174 17.24 12.64 -0.06
CA VAL A 174 18.05 12.22 -1.20
C VAL A 174 18.77 10.90 -0.91
N THR A 175 19.30 10.71 0.29
CA THR A 175 19.95 9.46 0.70
C THR A 175 18.97 8.29 0.70
N PHE A 176 17.79 8.48 1.29
CA PHE A 176 16.74 7.45 1.30
C PHE A 176 16.25 7.13 -0.11
N VAL A 177 15.99 8.14 -0.94
CA VAL A 177 15.60 7.96 -2.35
C VAL A 177 16.68 7.18 -3.10
N LYS A 178 17.97 7.50 -2.95
CA LYS A 178 19.05 6.72 -3.59
C LYS A 178 19.09 5.24 -3.17
N ALA A 179 18.69 4.94 -1.94
CA ALA A 179 18.72 3.58 -1.41
C ALA A 179 17.48 2.75 -1.79
N HIS A 180 16.33 3.39 -2.00
CA HIS A 180 15.04 2.67 -2.10
C HIS A 180 14.19 3.04 -3.32
N HIS A 181 14.50 4.12 -4.04
CA HIS A 181 13.82 4.45 -5.29
C HIS A 181 14.18 3.43 -6.38
N SER A 182 13.16 2.87 -7.04
CA SER A 182 13.31 1.84 -8.08
C SER A 182 13.12 2.39 -9.48
#